data_AF-V5RWI4-F1
#
_entry.id   AF-V5RWI4-F1
#
_cell.length_a   1.000
_cell.length_b   1.000
_cell.length_c   1.000
_cell.angle_alpha   90.00
_cell.angle_beta   90.00
_cell.angle_gamma   90.00
#
_symmetry.space_group_name_H-M   'P 1'
#
loop_
_entity.id
_entity.type
_entity.pdbx_description
1 polymer ?
#
loop_
_entity_poly.entity_id
_entity_poly.type
_entity_poly.pdbx_seq_one_letter_code
_entity_poly.pdbx_strand_id
1 'polypeptide(L)'
;MRNRPAFTIVELLVTLVAMTILMTLAVVSFKSVQVDARDTEREADVKNIARGLEQRYKEGNPVATAPAPDVQKGSYPGINEALHIDGWARAGYTPESYGGNYRRLAFPGTEESSFTNPEGEFAWTQICVYGCALAGDTTQINNAMNGEDRYVYEPIDKNGGVCCCGECIRFNIYWRKEVDGSLQKVKSLHQQ
;
A
#
# COMPACT_ATOMS: atom_id res chain seq x y z
N MET A 1 50.88 0.20 -49.19
CA MET A 1 49.96 -0.41 -48.19
C MET A 1 50.34 0.14 -46.83
N ARG A 2 49.44 0.88 -46.16
CA ARG A 2 49.74 1.57 -44.89
C ARG A 2 49.48 0.61 -43.73
N ASN A 3 50.53 0.15 -43.04
CA ASN A 3 50.39 -0.66 -41.83
C ASN A 3 49.60 0.14 -40.78
N ARG A 4 48.40 -0.34 -40.45
CA ARG A 4 47.67 0.12 -39.27
C ARG A 4 48.29 -0.57 -38.06
N PRO A 5 48.65 0.17 -36.99
CA PRO A 5 49.12 -0.46 -35.77
C PRO A 5 48.04 -1.41 -35.26
N ALA A 6 48.40 -2.67 -35.05
CA ALA A 6 47.54 -3.66 -34.43
C ALA A 6 47.56 -3.44 -32.91
N PHE A 7 46.39 -3.56 -32.27
CA PHE A 7 46.26 -3.48 -30.81
C PHE A 7 47.11 -4.56 -30.13
N THR A 8 47.73 -4.21 -29.00
CA THR A 8 48.54 -5.17 -28.22
C THR A 8 47.64 -6.01 -27.30
N ILE A 9 48.04 -7.25 -27.02
CA ILE A 9 47.33 -8.12 -26.07
C ILE A 9 47.22 -7.46 -24.68
N VAL A 10 48.24 -6.72 -24.27
CA VAL A 10 48.29 -6.02 -22.98
C VAL A 10 47.18 -4.97 -22.90
N GLU A 11 46.94 -4.20 -23.95
CA GLU A 11 45.90 -3.18 -24.00
C GLU A 11 44.49 -3.80 -23.86
N LEU A 12 44.25 -4.91 -24.56
CA LEU A 12 43.02 -5.70 -24.43
C LEU A 12 42.85 -6.26 -23.01
N LEU A 13 43.92 -6.76 -22.39
CA LEU A 13 43.88 -7.30 -21.03
C LEU A 13 43.55 -6.22 -20.00
N VAL A 14 44.22 -5.06 -20.07
CA VAL A 14 43.98 -3.93 -19.14
C VAL A 14 42.55 -3.43 -19.27
N THR A 15 42.01 -3.32 -20.49
CA THR A 15 40.62 -2.88 -20.70
C THR A 15 39.61 -3.86 -20.13
N LEU A 16 39.83 -5.18 -20.27
CA LEU A 16 38.97 -6.21 -19.68
C LEU A 16 38.96 -6.11 -18.15
N VAL A 17 40.14 -5.95 -17.53
CA VAL A 17 40.26 -5.80 -16.07
C VAL A 17 39.57 -4.52 -15.60
N ALA A 18 39.70 -3.40 -16.33
CA ALA A 18 39.00 -2.18 -15.99
C ALA A 18 37.47 -2.34 -16.11
N MET A 19 36.97 -2.99 -17.17
CA MET A 19 35.54 -3.25 -17.36
C MET A 19 34.97 -4.12 -16.24
N THR A 20 35.68 -5.15 -15.79
CA THR A 20 35.18 -6.02 -14.72
C THR A 20 35.06 -5.27 -13.39
N ILE A 21 36.01 -4.41 -13.05
CA ILE A 21 35.96 -3.56 -11.85
C ILE A 21 34.79 -2.58 -11.93
N LEU A 22 34.55 -1.96 -13.08
CA LEU A 22 33.43 -1.03 -13.24
C LEU A 22 32.07 -1.75 -13.16
N MET A 23 31.96 -2.96 -13.72
CA MET A 23 30.73 -3.75 -13.65
C MET A 23 30.36 -4.14 -12.22
N THR A 24 31.32 -4.53 -11.39
CA THR A 24 31.01 -4.91 -10.00
C THR A 24 30.48 -3.72 -9.19
N LEU A 25 31.07 -2.54 -9.35
CA LEU A 25 30.59 -1.30 -8.72
C LEU A 25 29.21 -0.91 -9.24
N ALA A 26 28.98 -1.02 -10.55
CA ALA A 26 27.70 -0.68 -11.18
C ALA A 26 26.54 -1.56 -10.65
N VAL A 27 26.76 -2.88 -10.50
CA VAL A 27 25.72 -3.80 -10.02
C VAL A 27 25.28 -3.49 -8.59
N VAL A 28 26.21 -3.18 -7.68
CA VAL A 28 25.87 -2.83 -6.29
C VAL A 28 25.06 -1.54 -6.24
N SER A 29 25.49 -0.51 -6.98
CA SER A 29 24.75 0.76 -7.06
C SER A 29 23.34 0.57 -7.63
N PHE A 30 23.19 -0.27 -8.66
CA PHE A 30 21.91 -0.51 -9.30
C PHE A 30 20.90 -1.20 -8.38
N LYS A 31 21.35 -2.17 -7.56
CA LYS A 31 20.50 -2.83 -6.57
C LYS A 31 19.92 -1.83 -5.56
N SER A 32 20.73 -0.90 -5.05
CA SER A 32 20.27 0.14 -4.12
C SER A 32 19.18 1.01 -4.75
N VAL A 33 19.42 1.48 -5.99
CA VAL A 33 18.46 2.34 -6.71
C VAL A 33 17.13 1.63 -6.94
N GLN A 34 17.15 0.33 -7.22
CA GLN A 34 15.92 -0.46 -7.38
C GLN A 34 15.12 -0.55 -6.07
N VAL A 35 15.78 -0.79 -4.94
CA VAL A 35 15.12 -0.83 -3.62
C VAL A 35 14.48 0.53 -3.31
N ASP A 36 15.22 1.63 -3.53
CA ASP A 36 14.72 2.99 -3.30
C ASP A 36 13.53 3.32 -4.22
N ALA A 37 13.57 2.88 -5.48
CA ALA A 37 12.47 3.06 -6.42
C ALA A 37 11.20 2.32 -5.98
N ARG A 38 11.33 1.06 -5.52
CA ARG A 38 10.20 0.28 -4.99
C ARG A 38 9.62 0.90 -3.72
N ASP A 39 10.46 1.41 -2.81
CA ASP A 39 9.97 2.12 -1.62
C ASP A 39 9.24 3.42 -1.98
N THR A 40 9.71 4.13 -3.02
CA THR A 40 9.03 5.31 -3.54
C THR A 40 7.66 4.98 -4.15
N GLU A 41 7.58 3.85 -4.87
CA GLU A 41 6.33 3.32 -5.43
C GLU A 41 5.33 2.98 -4.32
N ARG A 42 5.74 2.19 -3.31
CA ARG A 42 4.91 1.88 -2.12
C ARG A 42 4.38 3.12 -1.44
N GLU A 43 5.23 4.13 -1.26
CA GLU A 43 4.84 5.39 -0.65
C GLU A 43 3.81 6.15 -1.51
N ALA A 44 4.00 6.18 -2.83
CA ALA A 44 3.08 6.80 -3.76
C ALA A 44 1.71 6.11 -3.76
N ASP A 45 1.69 4.78 -3.78
CA ASP A 45 0.47 3.97 -3.78
C ASP A 45 -0.34 4.16 -2.51
N VAL A 46 0.30 4.06 -1.34
CA VAL A 46 -0.36 4.32 -0.06
C VAL A 46 -0.90 5.75 0.03
N LYS A 47 -0.18 6.74 -0.51
CA LYS A 47 -0.67 8.13 -0.60
C LYS A 47 -1.84 8.28 -1.58
N ASN A 48 -1.86 7.53 -2.68
CA ASN A 48 -2.99 7.51 -3.61
C ASN A 48 -4.24 6.97 -2.92
N ILE A 49 -4.11 5.85 -2.22
CA ILE A 49 -5.22 5.25 -1.46
C ILE A 49 -5.70 6.21 -0.36
N ALA A 50 -4.78 6.79 0.42
CA ALA A 50 -5.13 7.76 1.45
C ALA A 50 -5.95 8.93 0.88
N ARG A 51 -5.55 9.48 -0.28
CA ARG A 51 -6.33 10.54 -0.95
C ARG A 51 -7.72 10.06 -1.36
N GLY A 52 -7.85 8.84 -1.87
CA GLY A 52 -9.15 8.24 -2.18
C GLY A 52 -10.04 8.07 -0.96
N LEU A 53 -9.48 7.66 0.19
CA LEU A 53 -10.18 7.59 1.47
C LEU A 53 -10.65 8.97 1.97
N GLU A 54 -9.86 10.02 1.74
CA GLU A 54 -10.27 11.40 2.05
C GLU A 54 -11.43 11.88 1.18
N GLN A 55 -11.52 11.44 -0.08
CA GLN A 55 -12.70 11.71 -0.92
C GLN A 55 -13.89 10.90 -0.44
N ARG A 56 -13.69 9.61 -0.14
CA ARG A 56 -14.71 8.76 0.45
C ARG A 56 -15.31 9.38 1.71
N TYR A 57 -14.49 9.94 2.60
CA TYR A 57 -14.95 10.66 3.79
C TYR A 57 -15.94 11.78 3.45
N LYS A 58 -15.70 12.53 2.37
CA LYS A 58 -16.55 13.67 1.96
C LYS A 58 -17.83 13.23 1.27
N GLU A 59 -17.77 12.18 0.45
CA GLU A 59 -18.81 11.85 -0.51
C GLU A 59 -19.76 10.74 -0.02
N GLY A 60 -19.34 9.89 0.92
CA GLY A 60 -20.11 8.69 1.24
C GLY A 60 -19.71 7.49 0.37
N ASN A 61 -20.25 6.31 0.66
CA ASN A 61 -20.02 5.15 -0.20
C ASN A 61 -20.80 5.31 -1.51
N PRO A 62 -20.17 5.18 -2.67
CA PRO A 62 -20.83 5.42 -3.96
C PRO A 62 -21.69 4.26 -4.46
N VAL A 63 -21.60 3.09 -3.80
CA VAL A 63 -22.19 1.83 -4.29
C VAL A 63 -23.20 1.25 -3.30
N ALA A 64 -22.84 1.22 -2.02
CA ALA A 64 -23.59 0.52 -0.99
C ALA A 64 -24.30 1.50 -0.04
N THR A 65 -25.51 1.12 0.36
CA THR A 65 -26.21 1.74 1.49
C THR A 65 -26.22 0.76 2.68
N ALA A 66 -26.07 1.27 3.90
CA ALA A 66 -26.15 0.50 5.14
C ALA A 66 -26.75 1.37 6.25
N PRO A 67 -27.24 0.78 7.36
CA PRO A 67 -27.69 1.55 8.52
C PRO A 67 -26.60 2.50 9.01
N ALA A 68 -27.00 3.73 9.34
CA ALA A 68 -26.08 4.71 9.89
C ALA A 68 -25.39 4.17 11.16
N PRO A 69 -24.11 4.52 11.39
CA PRO A 69 -23.31 5.50 10.65
C PRO A 69 -22.40 4.88 9.57
N ASP A 70 -22.53 3.58 9.29
CA ASP A 70 -21.76 2.91 8.22
C ASP A 70 -22.09 3.55 6.87
N VAL A 71 -21.12 3.53 5.94
CA VAL A 71 -21.23 4.02 4.55
C VAL A 71 -21.57 5.51 4.36
N GLN A 72 -21.80 6.26 5.43
CA GLN A 72 -22.14 7.68 5.37
C GLN A 72 -20.93 8.57 5.05
N LYS A 73 -21.20 9.80 4.63
CA LYS A 73 -20.20 10.88 4.61
C LYS A 73 -19.90 11.36 6.03
N GLY A 74 -18.70 11.89 6.26
CA GLY A 74 -18.23 12.35 7.57
C GLY A 74 -17.61 11.24 8.43
N SER A 75 -17.54 10.01 7.92
CA SER A 75 -16.82 8.88 8.52
C SER A 75 -15.95 8.18 7.48
N TYR A 76 -14.86 7.59 7.94
CA TYR A 76 -14.04 6.69 7.11
C TYR A 76 -14.65 5.30 7.06
N PRO A 77 -14.33 4.49 6.03
CA PRO A 77 -14.76 3.10 5.97
C PRO A 77 -14.26 2.32 7.19
N GLY A 78 -15.19 1.73 7.95
CA GLY A 78 -14.86 0.70 8.93
C GLY A 78 -14.45 -0.61 8.27
N ILE A 79 -14.04 -1.59 9.08
CA ILE A 79 -13.63 -2.92 8.56
C ILE A 79 -14.74 -3.60 7.74
N ASN A 80 -15.99 -3.51 8.18
CA ASN A 80 -17.11 -4.10 7.41
C ASN A 80 -17.27 -3.48 6.04
N GLU A 81 -17.20 -2.14 5.96
CA GLU A 81 -17.30 -1.44 4.68
C GLU A 81 -16.09 -1.74 3.80
N ALA A 82 -14.87 -1.71 4.34
CA ALA A 82 -13.66 -2.04 3.59
C ALA A 82 -13.73 -3.44 2.98
N LEU A 83 -14.21 -4.43 3.75
CA LEU A 83 -14.39 -5.80 3.25
C LEU A 83 -15.51 -5.87 2.20
N HIS A 84 -16.59 -5.09 2.33
CA HIS A 84 -17.60 -4.96 1.27
C HIS A 84 -17.01 -4.35 0.00
N ILE A 85 -16.18 -3.30 0.13
CA ILE A 85 -15.45 -2.67 -0.98
C ILE A 85 -14.54 -3.67 -1.69
N ASP A 86 -13.92 -4.59 -0.95
CA ASP A 86 -13.10 -5.69 -1.49
C ASP A 86 -13.93 -6.82 -2.13
N GLY A 87 -15.27 -6.73 -2.07
CA GLY A 87 -16.20 -7.65 -2.73
C GLY A 87 -16.76 -8.76 -1.84
N TRP A 88 -16.45 -8.75 -0.54
CA TRP A 88 -17.04 -9.70 0.39
C TRP A 88 -18.48 -9.33 0.71
N ALA A 89 -19.35 -10.34 0.78
CA ALA A 89 -20.73 -10.11 1.19
C ALA A 89 -20.79 -9.59 2.64
N ARG A 90 -21.66 -8.60 2.91
CA ARG A 90 -21.86 -8.02 4.24
C ARG A 90 -23.35 -7.87 4.56
N ALA A 91 -23.79 -8.62 5.57
CA ALA A 91 -25.14 -8.49 6.09
C ALA A 91 -25.43 -7.05 6.53
N GLY A 92 -26.60 -6.53 6.16
CA GLY A 92 -27.00 -5.15 6.42
C GLY A 92 -26.55 -4.13 5.37
N TYR A 93 -25.71 -4.53 4.40
CA TYR A 93 -25.36 -3.70 3.25
C TYR A 93 -26.37 -3.99 2.11
N THR A 94 -26.69 -2.96 1.34
CA THR A 94 -27.53 -3.07 0.13
C THR A 94 -26.77 -2.45 -1.05
N PRO A 95 -26.45 -3.23 -2.09
CA PRO A 95 -26.59 -4.69 -2.14
C PRO A 95 -25.70 -5.37 -1.09
N GLU A 96 -26.05 -6.60 -0.69
CA GLU A 96 -25.25 -7.37 0.28
C GLU A 96 -23.89 -7.80 -0.31
N SER A 97 -23.83 -7.99 -1.63
CA SER A 97 -22.61 -8.23 -2.40
C SER A 97 -22.67 -7.50 -3.74
N TYR A 98 -21.53 -6.98 -4.19
CA TYR A 98 -21.42 -6.21 -5.43
C TYR A 98 -20.90 -7.03 -6.64
N GLY A 99 -20.71 -8.36 -6.51
CA GLY A 99 -20.26 -9.19 -7.64
C GLY A 99 -18.81 -8.93 -8.06
N GLY A 100 -17.97 -8.51 -7.11
CA GLY A 100 -16.58 -8.12 -7.29
C GLY A 100 -16.20 -7.02 -6.29
N ASN A 101 -14.96 -6.54 -6.37
CA ASN A 101 -14.54 -5.37 -5.61
C ASN A 101 -14.91 -4.07 -6.35
N TYR A 102 -15.01 -2.97 -5.62
CA TYR A 102 -15.26 -1.64 -6.18
C TYR A 102 -14.34 -0.57 -5.60
N ARG A 103 -13.10 -0.96 -5.28
CA ARG A 103 -12.06 -0.09 -4.68
C ARG A 103 -11.87 1.22 -5.43
N ARG A 104 -11.78 1.20 -6.77
CA ARG A 104 -11.63 2.43 -7.58
C ARG A 104 -12.84 3.35 -7.54
N LEU A 105 -14.03 2.80 -7.33
CA LEU A 105 -15.23 3.62 -7.13
C LEU A 105 -15.22 4.20 -5.72
N ALA A 106 -14.96 3.37 -4.71
CA ALA A 106 -14.94 3.78 -3.31
C ALA A 106 -13.81 4.77 -3.00
N PHE A 107 -12.65 4.64 -3.66
CA PHE A 107 -11.44 5.44 -3.47
C PHE A 107 -11.08 6.14 -4.79
N PRO A 108 -11.80 7.19 -5.18
CA PRO A 108 -11.61 7.83 -6.48
C PRO A 108 -10.21 8.42 -6.62
N GLY A 109 -9.64 8.29 -7.82
CA GLY A 109 -8.25 8.68 -8.13
C GLY A 109 -7.22 7.58 -7.87
N THR A 110 -7.64 6.40 -7.41
CA THR A 110 -6.79 5.19 -7.38
C THR A 110 -6.89 4.41 -8.69
N GLU A 111 -5.84 3.64 -8.98
CA GLU A 111 -5.79 2.64 -10.04
C GLU A 111 -5.69 1.23 -9.43
N GLU A 112 -5.84 0.16 -10.22
CA GLU A 112 -5.66 -1.20 -9.69
C GLU A 112 -4.22 -1.42 -9.19
N SER A 113 -3.25 -0.80 -9.88
CA SER A 113 -1.83 -0.80 -9.49
C SER A 113 -1.59 -0.17 -8.13
N SER A 114 -2.43 0.78 -7.69
CA SER A 114 -2.33 1.40 -6.36
C SER A 114 -2.50 0.40 -5.23
N PHE A 115 -3.05 -0.79 -5.50
CA PHE A 115 -3.29 -1.85 -4.52
C PHE A 115 -2.39 -3.07 -4.76
N THR A 116 -1.39 -2.96 -5.63
CA THR A 116 -0.39 -4.00 -5.87
C THR A 116 0.96 -3.54 -5.35
N ASN A 117 1.77 -4.46 -4.85
CA ASN A 117 3.15 -4.17 -4.52
C ASN A 117 4.01 -4.10 -5.79
N PRO A 118 5.27 -3.64 -5.69
CA PRO A 118 6.18 -3.59 -6.85
C PRO A 118 6.52 -4.95 -7.49
N GLU A 119 6.18 -6.06 -6.84
CA GLU A 119 6.30 -7.42 -7.39
C GLU A 119 5.06 -7.84 -8.20
N GLY A 120 4.02 -6.99 -8.23
CA GLY A 120 2.77 -7.21 -8.96
C GLY A 120 1.74 -8.02 -8.17
N GLU A 121 1.99 -8.29 -6.89
CA GLU A 121 1.07 -9.02 -6.02
C GLU A 121 0.10 -8.06 -5.31
N PHE A 122 -1.08 -8.55 -4.97
CA PHE A 122 -2.07 -7.75 -4.26
C PHE A 122 -1.61 -7.42 -2.83
N ALA A 123 -1.44 -6.13 -2.53
CA ALA A 123 -0.86 -5.64 -1.29
C ALA A 123 -1.90 -5.15 -0.29
N TRP A 124 -3.09 -4.74 -0.75
CA TRP A 124 -4.11 -4.12 0.11
C TRP A 124 -4.72 -5.11 1.10
N THR A 125 -4.63 -4.81 2.39
CA THR A 125 -5.21 -5.68 3.44
C THR A 125 -5.65 -4.87 4.63
N GLN A 126 -6.64 -5.38 5.35
CA GLN A 126 -7.30 -4.67 6.43
C GLN A 126 -6.88 -5.33 7.73
N ILE A 127 -6.77 -4.56 8.82
CA ILE A 127 -6.52 -5.18 10.13
C ILE A 127 -7.70 -6.10 10.47
N CYS A 128 -7.42 -7.38 10.71
CA CYS A 128 -8.43 -8.36 11.06
C CYS A 128 -8.51 -8.46 12.58
N VAL A 129 -9.53 -7.84 13.19
CA VAL A 129 -9.72 -7.86 14.64
C VAL A 129 -11.00 -8.58 15.02
N TYR A 130 -10.86 -9.55 15.94
CA TYR A 130 -11.98 -10.08 16.71
C TYR A 130 -12.03 -9.33 18.04
N GLY A 131 -12.91 -8.33 18.12
CA GLY A 131 -13.06 -7.45 19.29
C GLY A 131 -12.38 -6.09 19.13
N CYS A 132 -12.85 -5.10 19.91
CA CYS A 132 -12.42 -3.69 19.85
C CYS A 132 -11.00 -3.52 20.41
N ALA A 133 -10.00 -4.02 19.67
CA ALA A 133 -8.61 -3.88 20.06
C ALA A 133 -8.16 -2.42 19.91
N LEU A 134 -7.15 -2.03 20.68
CA LEU A 134 -6.56 -0.69 20.56
C LEU A 134 -5.86 -0.54 19.21
N ALA A 135 -6.03 0.62 18.58
CA ALA A 135 -5.32 0.94 17.35
C ALA A 135 -3.82 1.15 17.60
N GLY A 136 -3.00 0.83 16.61
CA GLY A 136 -1.54 0.97 16.67
C GLY A 136 -0.81 -0.19 17.33
N ASP A 137 -1.50 -1.31 17.59
CA ASP A 137 -0.86 -2.54 18.08
C ASP A 137 0.02 -3.16 16.98
N THR A 138 1.34 -3.09 17.17
CA THR A 138 2.32 -3.60 16.22
C THR A 138 2.18 -5.11 15.96
N THR A 139 1.70 -5.89 16.93
CA THR A 139 1.49 -7.33 16.76
C THR A 139 0.38 -7.58 15.75
N GLN A 140 -0.73 -6.85 15.88
CA GLN A 140 -1.87 -6.98 14.97
C GLN A 140 -1.52 -6.49 13.56
N ILE A 141 -0.77 -5.39 13.46
CA ILE A 141 -0.28 -4.88 12.17
C ILE A 141 0.63 -5.93 11.52
N ASN A 142 1.56 -6.53 12.26
CA ASN A 142 2.46 -7.56 11.73
C ASN A 142 1.72 -8.81 11.30
N ASN A 143 0.70 -9.23 12.06
CA ASN A 143 -0.15 -10.37 11.70
C ASN A 143 -0.93 -10.09 10.41
N ALA A 144 -1.44 -8.86 10.24
CA ALA A 144 -2.14 -8.46 9.01
C ALA A 144 -1.20 -8.39 7.79
N MET A 145 0.08 -8.04 8.00
CA MET A 145 1.10 -8.10 6.96
C MET A 145 1.48 -9.54 6.60
N ASN A 146 1.39 -10.49 7.55
CA ASN A 146 1.76 -11.89 7.37
C ASN A 146 3.21 -12.11 6.85
N GLY A 147 4.12 -11.17 7.14
CA GLY A 147 5.49 -11.19 6.60
C GLY A 147 5.60 -10.88 5.10
N GLU A 148 4.51 -10.48 4.46
CA GLU A 148 4.43 -10.13 3.04
C GLU A 148 4.51 -8.60 2.85
N ASP A 149 4.80 -8.17 1.61
CA ASP A 149 4.79 -6.75 1.22
C ASP A 149 3.35 -6.27 1.03
N ARG A 150 2.73 -5.85 2.14
CA ARG A 150 1.32 -5.45 2.22
C ARG A 150 1.13 -4.02 2.75
N TYR A 151 0.04 -3.41 2.32
CA TYR A 151 -0.49 -2.13 2.81
C TYR A 151 -1.65 -2.42 3.76
N VAL A 152 -1.42 -2.22 5.06
CA VAL A 152 -2.40 -2.53 6.11
C VAL A 152 -3.24 -1.31 6.44
N TYR A 153 -4.54 -1.36 6.14
CA TYR A 153 -5.53 -0.37 6.55
C TYR A 153 -6.04 -0.62 7.97
N GLU A 154 -5.99 0.41 8.79
CA GLU A 154 -6.47 0.42 10.17
C GLU A 154 -7.42 1.61 10.38
N PRO A 155 -8.74 1.40 10.32
CA PRO A 155 -9.72 2.41 10.70
C PRO A 155 -9.81 2.53 12.23
N ILE A 156 -10.07 3.73 12.75
CA ILE A 156 -9.98 4.05 14.17
C ILE A 156 -11.23 4.81 14.62
N ASP A 157 -11.78 4.38 15.75
CA ASP A 157 -12.96 4.98 16.36
C ASP A 157 -12.61 6.16 17.28
N LYS A 158 -13.63 6.83 17.82
CA LYS A 158 -13.45 7.94 18.77
C LYS A 158 -12.72 7.58 20.06
N ASN A 159 -12.74 6.30 20.45
CA ASN A 159 -12.11 5.80 21.66
C ASN A 159 -10.64 5.39 21.42
N GLY A 160 -10.15 5.46 20.18
CA GLY A 160 -8.81 5.02 19.81
C GLY A 160 -8.70 3.51 19.58
N GLY A 161 -9.82 2.80 19.49
CA GLY A 161 -9.89 1.40 19.10
C GLY A 161 -9.99 1.23 17.58
N VAL A 162 -9.67 0.05 17.08
CA VAL A 162 -9.93 -0.34 15.69
C VAL A 162 -11.43 -0.31 15.42
N CYS A 163 -11.83 0.40 14.37
CA CYS A 163 -13.22 0.65 14.04
C CYS A 163 -13.80 -0.39 13.07
N CYS A 164 -14.58 -1.35 13.58
CA CYS A 164 -15.19 -2.39 12.74
C CYS A 164 -16.41 -1.89 11.96
N CYS A 165 -17.25 -1.12 12.63
CA CYS A 165 -18.44 -0.43 12.15
C CYS A 165 -18.66 0.78 13.06
N GLY A 166 -19.50 1.72 12.66
CA GLY A 166 -19.73 2.94 13.43
C GLY A 166 -19.05 4.17 12.81
N GLU A 167 -18.97 5.24 13.61
CA GLU A 167 -18.31 6.48 13.21
C GLU A 167 -16.79 6.32 13.34
N CYS A 168 -16.15 5.84 12.26
CA CYS A 168 -14.70 5.81 12.17
C CYS A 168 -14.19 7.22 11.84
N ILE A 169 -13.46 7.81 12.78
CA ILE A 169 -13.05 9.22 12.71
C ILE A 169 -11.66 9.41 12.11
N ARG A 170 -10.86 8.33 12.09
CA ARG A 170 -9.46 8.33 11.68
C ARG A 170 -9.11 7.04 10.97
N PHE A 171 -8.02 7.04 10.22
CA PHE A 171 -7.39 5.83 9.72
C PHE A 171 -5.87 5.95 9.72
N ASN A 172 -5.20 4.80 9.75
CA ASN A 172 -3.80 4.64 9.43
C ASN A 172 -3.66 3.65 8.26
N ILE A 173 -2.66 3.86 7.41
CA ILE A 173 -2.18 2.84 6.46
C ILE A 173 -0.72 2.57 6.78
N TYR A 174 -0.39 1.31 7.00
CA TYR A 174 0.96 0.85 7.29
C TYR A 174 1.58 0.12 6.11
N TRP A 175 2.86 0.32 5.89
CA TRP A 175 3.66 -0.41 4.90
C TRP A 175 5.10 -0.52 5.40
N ARG A 176 5.91 -1.41 4.84
CA ARG A 176 7.31 -1.56 5.23
C ARG A 176 8.24 -1.10 4.13
N LYS A 177 9.27 -0.37 4.52
CA LYS A 177 10.40 -0.13 3.64
C LYS A 177 11.17 -1.41 3.43
N GLU A 178 11.59 -1.63 2.19
CA GLU A 178 12.46 -2.75 1.84
C GLU A 178 13.91 -2.48 2.24
N VAL A 179 14.35 -1.21 2.25
CA VAL A 179 15.73 -0.86 2.58
C VAL A 179 16.15 -1.28 4.00
N ASP A 180 15.27 -1.10 4.99
CA ASP A 180 15.57 -1.32 6.42
C ASP A 180 14.49 -2.10 7.18
N GLY A 181 13.40 -2.50 6.51
CA GLY A 181 12.27 -3.17 7.14
C GLY A 181 11.43 -2.27 8.05
N SER A 182 11.71 -0.97 8.12
CA SER A 182 11.02 -0.05 9.03
C SER A 182 9.55 0.08 8.68
N LEU A 183 8.71 0.08 9.71
CA LEU A 183 7.27 0.25 9.55
C LEU A 183 6.95 1.73 9.34
N GLN A 184 6.43 2.06 8.17
CA GLN A 184 5.96 3.37 7.81
C GLN A 184 4.46 3.48 8.04
N LYS A 185 3.98 4.71 8.27
CA LYS A 185 2.57 5.00 8.50
C LYS A 185 2.14 6.29 7.80
N VAL A 186 1.04 6.20 7.07
CA VAL A 186 0.28 7.35 6.58
C VAL A 186 -1.00 7.48 7.42
N LYS A 187 -1.32 8.70 7.86
CA LYS A 187 -2.49 8.98 8.71
C LYS A 187 -3.56 9.74 7.91
N SER A 188 -4.80 9.62 8.36
CA SER A 188 -5.89 10.48 7.91
C SER A 188 -5.63 11.96 8.18
N LEU A 189 -6.14 12.82 7.30
CA LEU A 189 -6.10 14.28 7.45
C LEU A 189 -7.10 14.74 8.50
N HIS A 190 -8.32 14.19 8.47
CA HIS A 190 -9.33 14.45 9.49
C HIS A 190 -9.04 13.56 10.71
N GLN A 191 -8.86 14.18 11.88
CA GLN A 191 -8.51 13.50 13.15
C GLN A 191 -9.46 13.80 14.31
N GLN A 192 -10.64 14.34 14.02
CA GLN A 192 -11.59 14.85 15.02
C GLN A 192 -12.10 13.77 15.97
#